data_AF-A0A671Y8I3-F1
#
_entry.id   AF-A0A671Y8I3-F1
#
_cell.length_a   1.000
_cell.length_b   1.000
_cell.length_c   1.000
_cell.angle_alpha   90.00
_cell.angle_beta   90.00
_cell.angle_gamma   90.00
#
_symmetry.space_group_name_H-M   'P 1'
#
loop_
_entity.id
_entity.type
_entity.pdbx_description
1 polymer ?
#
loop_
_entity_poly.entity_id
_entity_poly.type
_entity_poly.pdbx_seq_one_letter_code
_entity_poly.pdbx_strand_id
1 'polypeptide(L)'
;LKRNLLLKSVKSGHVAIKGQSTSLFLCMDSEGHLTGQSHYSEADCTFRELLLADGYTRFLSSRHGSPVSLALKHSPDRHTVPFTRFLPLRNTLAGESVSEQPNNPRYFDVDSDDPLGMGLNDVVSPQLSVDK
;
A
#
# COMPACT_ATOMS: atom_id res chain seq x y z
N LEU A 1 12.83 -12.83 11.24
CA LEU A 1 12.17 -11.51 11.06
C LEU A 1 11.25 -11.60 9.85
N LYS A 2 9.92 -11.65 10.02
CA LYS A 2 9.00 -11.51 8.88
C LYS A 2 8.90 -10.01 8.56
N ARG A 3 9.10 -9.63 7.29
CA ARG A 3 8.98 -8.24 6.83
C ARG A 3 7.72 -8.10 6.01
N ASN A 4 6.87 -7.14 6.37
CA ASN A 4 5.59 -6.91 5.72
C ASN A 4 5.75 -5.99 4.51
N LEU A 5 5.08 -6.35 3.43
CA LEU A 5 4.99 -5.56 2.21
C LEU A 5 3.52 -5.15 2.00
N LEU A 6 3.31 -3.88 1.69
CA LEU A 6 2.05 -3.35 1.22
C LEU A 6 2.04 -3.40 -0.30
N LEU A 7 1.03 -4.09 -0.86
CA LEU A 7 0.73 -4.04 -2.29
C LEU A 7 -0.41 -3.05 -2.50
N LYS A 8 -0.15 -2.00 -3.27
CA LYS A 8 -1.14 -0.97 -3.61
C LYS A 8 -1.40 -0.97 -5.10
N SER A 9 -2.65 -1.12 -5.51
CA SER A 9 -3.05 -0.94 -6.91
C SER A 9 -2.85 0.51 -7.32
N VAL A 10 -2.15 0.73 -8.44
CA VAL A 10 -1.94 2.08 -9.01
C VAL A 10 -2.77 2.30 -10.27
N LYS A 11 -3.01 1.25 -11.05
CA LYS A 11 -3.92 1.18 -12.20
C LYS A 11 -4.28 -0.28 -12.45
N SER A 12 -5.23 -0.55 -13.35
CA SER A 12 -5.67 -1.93 -13.62
C SER A 12 -4.49 -2.85 -13.94
N GLY A 13 -4.37 -3.93 -13.17
CA GLY A 13 -3.30 -4.94 -13.30
C GLY A 13 -1.89 -4.45 -12.94
N HIS A 14 -1.74 -3.27 -12.32
CA HIS A 14 -0.44 -2.75 -11.91
C HIS A 14 -0.43 -2.35 -10.44
N VAL A 15 0.68 -2.65 -9.77
CA VAL A 15 0.87 -2.44 -8.35
C VAL A 15 2.16 -1.69 -8.05
N ALA A 16 2.13 -0.90 -6.98
CA ALA A 16 3.31 -0.45 -6.27
C ALA A 16 3.51 -1.32 -5.02
N ILE A 17 4.75 -1.70 -4.75
CA ILE A 17 5.12 -2.53 -3.59
C ILE A 17 5.91 -1.64 -2.63
N LYS A 18 5.48 -1.57 -1.36
CA LYS A 18 6.13 -0.74 -0.33
C LYS A 18 6.43 -1.56 0.92
N GLY A 19 7.64 -1.43 1.47
CA GLY A 19 7.97 -2.01 2.76
C GLY A 19 7.27 -1.26 3.90
N GLN A 20 6.53 -1.97 4.75
CA GLN A 20 5.77 -1.33 5.84
C GLN A 20 6.71 -0.71 6.87
N SER A 21 7.73 -1.45 7.31
CA SER A 21 8.66 -0.99 8.34
C SER A 21 9.69 0.04 7.84
N THR A 22 10.13 -0.07 6.59
CA THR A 22 11.12 0.85 6.01
C THR A 22 10.49 2.07 5.36
N SER A 23 9.19 2.01 5.05
CA SER A 23 8.50 2.99 4.20
C SER A 23 9.14 3.22 2.84
N LEU A 24 9.97 2.29 2.34
CA LEU A 24 10.60 2.36 1.02
C LEU A 24 9.74 1.64 -0.03
N PHE A 25 9.64 2.25 -1.21
CA PHE A 25 9.09 1.63 -2.41
C PHE A 25 10.12 0.67 -3.02
N LEU A 26 9.65 -0.49 -3.47
CA LEU A 26 10.45 -1.38 -4.30
C LEU A 26 10.47 -0.80 -5.72
N CYS A 27 11.66 -0.55 -6.25
CA CYS A 27 11.85 -0.02 -7.60
C CYS A 27 12.88 -0.87 -8.35
N MET A 28 12.80 -0.86 -9.67
CA MET A 28 13.66 -1.64 -10.56
C MET A 28 14.31 -0.72 -11.58
N ASP A 29 15.63 -0.81 -11.72
CA ASP A 29 16.36 -0.11 -12.78
C ASP A 29 16.25 -0.84 -14.14
N SER A 30 16.85 -0.26 -15.19
CA SER A 30 16.86 -0.84 -16.54
C SER A 30 17.60 -2.17 -16.65
N GLU A 31 18.48 -2.47 -15.70
CA GLU A 31 19.26 -3.73 -15.64
C GLU A 31 18.51 -4.82 -14.86
N GLY A 32 17.34 -4.51 -14.29
CA GLY A 32 16.54 -5.44 -13.51
C GLY A 32 16.92 -5.48 -12.02
N HIS A 33 17.75 -4.55 -11.54
CA HIS A 33 18.14 -4.51 -10.13
C HIS A 33 17.04 -3.89 -9.28
N LEU A 34 16.70 -4.62 -8.22
CA LEU A 34 15.74 -4.18 -7.22
C LEU A 34 16.41 -3.29 -6.17
N THR A 35 15.86 -2.10 -5.97
CA THR A 35 16.30 -1.15 -4.96
C THR A 35 15.11 -0.68 -4.12
N GLY A 36 15.39 -0.28 -2.88
CA GLY A 36 14.41 0.42 -2.05
C GLY A 36 14.60 1.93 -2.18
N GLN A 37 13.56 2.67 -2.57
CA GLN A 37 13.61 4.12 -2.71
C GLN A 37 12.55 4.81 -1.84
N SER A 38 12.88 5.98 -1.28
CA SER A 38 11.95 6.76 -0.46
C SER A 38 10.89 7.48 -1.30
N HIS A 39 11.25 7.88 -2.51
CA HIS A 39 10.39 8.58 -3.45
C HIS A 39 9.80 7.60 -4.47
N TYR A 40 8.52 7.78 -4.77
CA TYR A 40 7.83 6.97 -5.77
C TYR A 40 8.08 7.52 -7.18
N SER A 41 8.57 6.67 -8.08
CA SER A 41 8.64 6.89 -9.52
C SER A 41 7.72 5.89 -10.21
N GLU A 42 6.69 6.36 -10.94
CA GLU A 42 5.78 5.42 -11.63
C GLU A 42 6.54 4.53 -12.61
N ALA A 43 7.57 5.07 -13.25
CA ALA A 43 8.34 4.35 -14.26
C ALA A 43 9.11 3.16 -13.71
N ASP A 44 9.67 3.28 -12.50
CA ASP A 44 10.62 2.32 -11.96
C ASP A 44 10.04 1.54 -10.77
N CYS A 45 9.04 2.08 -10.07
CA CYS A 45 8.43 1.49 -8.86
C CYS A 45 7.04 0.89 -9.09
N THR A 46 6.64 0.71 -10.36
CA THR A 46 5.37 0.11 -10.74
C THR A 46 5.59 -1.21 -11.47
N PHE A 47 4.84 -2.22 -11.05
CA PHE A 47 4.92 -3.55 -11.61
C PHE A 47 3.58 -4.01 -12.14
N ARG A 48 3.57 -4.63 -13.31
CA ARG A 48 2.42 -5.38 -13.81
C ARG A 48 2.31 -6.69 -13.04
N GLU A 49 1.16 -6.95 -12.46
CA GLU A 49 0.84 -8.18 -11.76
C GLU A 49 0.31 -9.22 -12.76
N LEU A 50 0.91 -10.40 -12.78
CA LEU A 50 0.50 -11.51 -13.64
C LEU A 50 0.28 -12.78 -12.81
N LEU A 51 -0.98 -13.21 -12.72
CA LEU A 51 -1.33 -14.50 -12.14
C LEU A 51 -1.02 -15.62 -13.15
N LEU A 52 -0.26 -16.62 -12.70
CA LEU A 52 0.11 -17.78 -13.50
C LEU A 52 -0.90 -18.91 -13.29
N ALA A 53 -0.97 -19.83 -14.26
CA ALA A 53 -1.89 -20.98 -14.21
C ALA A 53 -1.67 -21.91 -13.00
N ASP A 54 -0.47 -21.88 -12.41
CA ASP A 54 -0.14 -22.65 -11.20
C ASP A 54 -0.41 -21.91 -9.89
N GLY A 55 -1.11 -20.76 -9.95
CA GLY A 55 -1.54 -20.00 -8.77
C GLY A 55 -0.47 -19.09 -8.17
N TYR A 56 0.74 -19.04 -8.74
CA TYR A 56 1.77 -18.07 -8.37
C TYR A 56 1.59 -16.75 -9.10
N THR A 57 2.07 -15.67 -8.50
CA THR A 57 2.08 -14.33 -9.10
C THR A 57 3.49 -13.97 -9.56
N ARG A 58 3.60 -13.38 -10.75
CA ARG A 58 4.83 -12.76 -11.26
C ARG A 58 4.61 -11.25 -11.37
N PHE A 59 5.60 -10.48 -10.93
CA PHE A 59 5.61 -9.03 -11.07
C PHE A 59 6.62 -8.65 -12.16
N LEU A 60 6.20 -7.86 -13.15
CA LEU A 60 7.05 -7.40 -14.24
C LEU A 60 7.20 -5.89 -14.15
N SER A 61 8.39 -5.33 -14.35
CA SER A 61 8.56 -3.89 -14.48
C SER A 61 7.61 -3.34 -15.54
N SER A 62 6.81 -2.33 -15.19
CA SER A 62 5.88 -1.72 -16.14
C SER A 62 6.60 -1.07 -17.32
N ARG A 63 7.84 -0.63 -17.13
CA ARG A 63 8.65 0.05 -18.15
C ARG A 63 9.44 -0.93 -19.01
N HIS A 64 10.09 -1.91 -18.38
CA HIS A 64 11.06 -2.77 -19.07
C HIS A 64 10.56 -4.20 -19.33
N GLY A 65 9.47 -4.63 -18.69
CA GLY A 65 8.97 -6.00 -18.78
C GLY A 65 9.82 -7.05 -18.05
N SER A 66 10.97 -6.66 -17.49
CA SER A 66 11.85 -7.52 -16.69
C SER A 66 11.14 -8.03 -15.44
N PRO A 67 11.26 -9.33 -15.10
CA PRO A 67 10.61 -9.88 -13.91
C PRO A 67 11.33 -9.46 -12.64
N VAL A 68 10.56 -9.20 -11.58
CA VAL A 68 11.07 -9.08 -10.22
C VAL A 68 11.70 -10.41 -9.83
N SER A 69 12.98 -10.38 -9.47
CA SER A 69 13.78 -11.54 -9.11
C SER A 69 14.55 -11.31 -7.83
N LEU A 70 14.55 -12.29 -6.94
CA LEU A 70 15.38 -12.29 -5.73
C LEU A 70 16.73 -13.00 -5.94
N ALA A 71 17.07 -13.36 -7.17
CA ALA A 71 18.34 -13.98 -7.50
C ALA A 71 19.51 -13.01 -7.26
N LEU A 72 20.62 -13.53 -6.73
CA LEU A 72 21.88 -12.81 -6.74
C LEU A 72 22.43 -12.76 -8.17
N LYS A 73 23.07 -11.65 -8.54
CA LYS A 73 23.59 -11.35 -9.90
C LYS A 73 24.54 -12.42 -10.50
N HIS A 74 25.00 -13.40 -9.71
CA HIS A 74 26.01 -14.38 -10.11
C HIS A 74 25.45 -15.77 -10.44
N SER A 75 24.16 -15.91 -10.76
CA SER A 75 23.65 -17.21 -11.21
C SER A 75 24.24 -17.58 -12.59
N PRO A 76 24.95 -18.72 -12.72
CA PRO A 76 25.64 -19.10 -13.95
C PRO A 76 24.69 -19.56 -15.08
N ASP A 77 23.41 -19.78 -14.78
CA ASP A 77 22.41 -20.16 -15.77
C ASP A 77 21.82 -18.92 -16.45
N ARG A 78 22.23 -18.67 -17.70
CA ARG A 78 21.80 -17.52 -18.51
C ARG A 78 20.40 -17.66 -19.10
N HIS A 79 19.77 -18.83 -18.95
CA HIS A 79 18.52 -19.12 -19.66
C HIS A 79 17.26 -18.92 -18.82
N THR A 80 17.37 -18.89 -17.48
CA THR A 80 16.22 -18.65 -16.61
C THR A 80 16.58 -17.73 -15.45
N VAL A 81 15.77 -16.70 -15.20
CA VAL A 81 15.89 -15.85 -14.01
C VAL A 81 15.17 -16.55 -12.86
N PRO A 82 15.87 -17.11 -11.85
CA PRO A 82 15.23 -17.86 -10.78
C PRO A 82 14.53 -16.92 -9.79
N PHE A 83 13.71 -17.48 -8.89
CA PHE A 83 13.03 -16.74 -7.81
C PHE A 83 12.13 -15.57 -8.29
N THR A 84 11.42 -15.78 -9.41
CA THR A 84 10.51 -14.79 -10.04
C THR A 84 9.02 -15.06 -9.77
N ARG A 85 8.72 -16.09 -8.98
CA ARG A 85 7.35 -16.54 -8.68
C ARG A 85 7.07 -16.35 -7.20
N PHE A 86 6.02 -15.60 -6.89
CA PHE A 86 5.67 -15.21 -5.54
C PHE A 86 4.30 -15.76 -5.19
N LEU A 87 4.16 -16.23 -3.95
CA LEU A 87 2.88 -16.61 -3.37
C LEU A 87 2.53 -15.56 -2.31
N PRO A 88 1.50 -14.71 -2.53
CA PRO A 88 1.07 -13.74 -1.54
C PRO A 88 0.55 -14.46 -0.29
N LEU A 89 1.24 -14.29 0.84
CA LEU A 89 0.83 -14.83 2.12
C LEU A 89 0.17 -13.73 2.96
N ARG A 90 -0.92 -14.07 3.66
CA ARG A 90 -1.52 -13.14 4.63
C ARG A 90 -0.54 -12.89 5.76
N ASN A 91 -0.46 -11.64 6.19
CA ASN A 91 0.31 -11.29 7.38
C ASN A 91 -0.29 -12.00 8.60
N THR A 92 0.56 -12.72 9.35
CA THR A 92 0.18 -13.42 10.58
C THR A 92 0.67 -12.70 11.84
N LEU A 93 1.33 -11.55 11.68
CA LEU A 93 1.73 -10.70 12.79
C LEU A 93 0.50 -9.90 13.22
N ALA A 94 -0.09 -10.28 14.36
CA ALA A 94 -1.14 -9.50 14.98
C ALA A 94 -0.57 -8.11 15.36
N GLY A 95 -1.22 -7.02 14.91
CA GLY A 95 -1.02 -5.71 15.54
C GLY A 95 -0.34 -4.59 14.73
N GLU A 96 -0.22 -4.69 13.40
CA GLU A 96 0.01 -3.49 12.56
C GLU A 96 -1.20 -3.29 11.64
N SER A 97 -2.40 -3.24 12.23
CA SER A 97 -3.47 -2.48 11.60
C SER A 97 -2.92 -1.09 11.36
N VAL A 98 -2.94 -0.65 10.10
CA VAL A 98 -2.93 0.77 9.78
C VAL A 98 -3.86 1.41 10.80
N SER A 99 -3.35 2.35 11.58
CA SER A 99 -4.21 3.23 12.36
C SER A 99 -4.97 4.06 11.34
N GLU A 100 -6.00 3.46 10.71
CA GLU A 100 -7.24 4.18 10.55
C GLU A 100 -7.59 4.53 11.99
N GLN A 101 -7.23 5.75 12.38
CA GLN A 101 -7.82 6.39 13.53
C GLN A 101 -9.32 6.08 13.40
N PRO A 102 -9.94 5.26 14.27
CA PRO A 102 -11.37 5.34 14.39
C PRO A 102 -11.53 6.74 14.95
N ASN A 103 -11.96 7.66 14.09
CA ASN A 103 -12.43 8.96 14.51
C ASN A 103 -13.34 8.66 15.71
N ASN A 104 -12.88 9.07 16.89
CA ASN A 104 -13.40 8.76 18.22
C ASN A 104 -14.76 8.06 18.15
N PRO A 105 -14.91 6.75 18.46
CA PRO A 105 -16.22 6.16 18.48
C PRO A 105 -16.97 6.86 19.62
N ARG A 106 -17.72 7.91 19.27
CA ARG A 106 -18.81 8.43 20.07
C ARG A 106 -19.63 7.19 20.36
N TYR A 107 -19.47 6.68 21.58
CA TYR A 107 -20.25 5.59 22.10
C TYR A 107 -21.70 6.01 21.88
N PHE A 108 -22.41 5.37 20.95
CA PHE A 108 -23.83 5.62 20.77
C PHE A 108 -24.50 5.03 22.01
N ASP A 109 -24.64 5.86 23.04
CA ASP A 109 -25.36 5.51 24.24
C ASP A 109 -26.85 5.53 23.91
N VAL A 110 -27.38 4.35 23.57
CA VAL A 110 -28.76 4.16 23.11
C VAL A 110 -29.77 4.42 24.23
N ASP A 111 -29.30 4.50 25.48
CA ASP A 111 -30.10 4.81 26.68
C ASP A 111 -30.07 6.31 27.04
N SER A 112 -29.41 7.14 26.24
CA SER A 112 -29.40 8.60 26.41
C SER A 112 -30.61 9.26 25.75
N ASP A 113 -31.18 10.29 26.38
CA ASP A 113 -32.31 11.09 25.86
C ASP A 113 -31.98 11.92 24.59
N ASP A 114 -30.69 12.07 24.24
CA ASP A 114 -30.25 12.65 22.96
C ASP A 114 -29.19 11.76 22.28
N PRO A 115 -29.61 10.62 21.69
CA PRO A 115 -28.71 9.64 21.11
C PRO A 115 -28.07 10.11 19.79
N LEU A 116 -28.55 11.22 19.23
CA LEU A 116 -28.00 11.85 18.02
C LEU A 116 -27.20 13.13 18.31
N GLY A 117 -27.10 13.55 19.57
CA GLY A 117 -26.24 14.64 20.03
C GLY A 117 -26.48 15.97 19.31
N MET A 118 -27.72 16.28 18.94
CA MET A 118 -28.06 17.54 18.26
C MET A 118 -28.08 18.75 19.21
N GLY A 119 -28.01 18.54 20.52
CA GLY A 119 -28.02 19.61 21.53
C GLY A 119 -26.71 20.35 21.80
N LEU A 120 -25.58 19.98 21.17
CA LEU A 120 -24.25 20.55 21.49
C LEU A 120 -23.75 21.62 20.52
N ASN A 121 -24.58 22.08 19.58
CA ASN A 121 -24.26 23.25 18.79
C ASN A 121 -24.80 24.49 19.50
N ASP A 122 -23.92 25.24 20.17
CA ASP A 122 -24.19 26.59 20.63
C ASP A 122 -24.86 27.37 19.48
N VAL A 123 -26.12 27.73 19.69
CA VAL A 123 -26.88 28.55 18.75
C VAL A 123 -26.29 29.96 18.84
N VAL A 124 -25.25 30.23 18.06
CA VAL A 124 -24.71 31.59 17.92
C VAL A 124 -25.74 32.40 17.13
N SER A 125 -26.41 33.32 17.82
CA SER A 125 -27.25 34.34 17.20
C SER A 125 -26.42 35.19 16.22
N PRO A 126 -26.85 35.38 14.96
CA PRO A 126 -26.15 36.27 14.06
C PRO A 126 -26.34 37.72 14.54
N GLN A 127 -25.24 38.39 14.87
CA GLN A 127 -25.23 39.83 15.12
C GLN A 127 -25.21 40.57 13.78
N LEU A 128 -26.28 41.32 13.50
CA LEU A 128 -26.37 42.26 12.39
C LEU A 128 -25.67 43.57 12.79
N SER A 129 -24.47 43.82 12.26
CA SER A 129 -23.87 45.16 12.31
C SER A 129 -24.43 46.01 11.17
N VAL A 130 -25.08 47.11 11.52
CA VAL A 130 -25.45 48.19 10.59
C VAL A 130 -24.30 49.18 10.58
N ASP A 131 -23.55 49.24 9.47
CA ASP A 131 -22.60 50.32 9.23
C ASP A 131 -23.36 51.63 8.97
N LYS A 132 -22.91 52.73 9.59
CA LYS A 132 -23.44 54.08 9.40
C LYS A 132 -22.40 54.97 8.76
#